data_AF-A0A662EI41-F1
#
_entry.id   AF-A0A662EI41-F1
#
_cell.length_a   1.000
_cell.length_b   1.000
_cell.length_c   1.000
_cell.angle_alpha   90.00
_cell.angle_beta   90.00
_cell.angle_gamma   90.00
#
_symmetry.space_group_name_H-M   'P 1'
#
loop_
_entity.id
_entity.type
_entity.pdbx_description
1 polymer ?
#
loop_
_entity_poly.entity_id
_entity_poly.type
_entity_poly.pdbx_seq_one_letter_code
_entity_poly.pdbx_strand_id
1 'polypeptide(L)' 'FVPEGETRTLAEMLPEEKNVISHRRRALEAMRTILHGLSSGKFAN' A
#
# COMPACT_ATOMS: atom_id res chain seq x y z
N PHE A 1 13.15 -11.71 1.75
CA PHE A 1 13.26 -10.42 1.03
C PHE A 1 13.58 -9.35 2.06
N VAL A 2 14.67 -8.61 1.84
CA VAL A 2 15.09 -7.47 2.66
C VAL A 2 14.77 -6.20 1.84
N PRO A 3 13.93 -5.28 2.35
CA PRO A 3 13.64 -4.03 1.67
C PRO A 3 14.89 -3.17 1.51
N GLU A 4 14.91 -2.32 0.49
CA GLU A 4 15.96 -1.33 0.32
C GLU A 4 16.03 -0.39 1.55
N GLY A 5 17.24 -0.16 2.06
CA GLY A 5 17.47 0.66 3.25
C GLY A 5 17.26 -0.05 4.59
N GLU A 6 16.87 -1.33 4.58
CA GLU A 6 16.61 -2.12 5.79
C GLU A 6 17.67 -3.21 5.99
N THR A 7 17.87 -3.61 7.25
CA THR A 7 18.75 -4.74 7.61
C THR A 7 17.97 -6.01 7.96
N ARG A 8 16.66 -5.89 8.18
CA ARG A 8 15.74 -7.00 8.51
C ARG A 8 14.95 -7.43 7.29
N THR A 9 14.66 -8.72 7.19
CA THR A 9 13.68 -9.25 6.23
C THR A 9 12.26 -8.82 6.61
N LEU A 10 11.35 -8.84 5.64
CA LEU A 10 9.92 -8.60 5.90
C LEU A 10 9.28 -9.61 6.89
N ALA A 11 9.90 -10.76 7.13
CA ALA A 11 9.43 -11.76 8.09
C ALA A 11 9.88 -11.46 9.53
N GLU A 12 10.97 -10.70 9.68
CA GLU A 12 11.54 -10.27 10.97
C GLU A 12 10.97 -8.94 11.45
N MET A 13 10.28 -8.21 10.58
CA MET A 13 9.57 -6.97 10.92
C MET A 13 8.24 -7.27 11.63
N LEU A 14 7.87 -6.39 12.56
CA LEU A 14 6.53 -6.42 13.14
C LEU A 14 5.48 -6.16 12.05
N PRO A 15 4.25 -6.69 12.19
CA PRO A 15 3.18 -6.45 11.23
C PRO A 15 2.95 -4.97 10.92
N GLU A 16 3.05 -4.11 11.91
CA GLU A 16 2.86 -2.67 11.81
C GLU A 16 3.96 -2.01 10.96
N GLU A 17 5.24 -2.37 11.22
CA GLU A 17 6.40 -1.90 10.46
C GLU A 17 6.29 -2.34 8.99
N LYS A 18 6.00 -3.63 8.77
CA LYS A 18 5.79 -4.19 7.44
C LYS A 18 4.64 -3.51 6.71
N ASN A 19 3.55 -3.23 7.41
CA ASN A 19 2.37 -2.60 6.82
C ASN A 19 2.69 -1.22 6.24
N VAL A 20 3.62 -0.46 6.85
CA VAL A 20 4.04 0.86 6.36
C VAL A 20 4.78 0.78 5.01
N ILE A 21 5.62 -0.23 4.80
CA ILE A 21 6.51 -0.29 3.62
C ILE A 21 6.09 -1.30 2.54
N SER A 22 5.11 -2.16 2.83
CA SER A 22 4.74 -3.25 1.92
C SER A 22 4.17 -2.76 0.57
N HIS A 23 4.45 -3.51 -0.51
CA HIS A 23 3.82 -3.30 -1.82
C HIS A 23 2.29 -3.32 -1.74
N ARG A 24 1.73 -4.12 -0.82
CA ARG A 24 0.29 -4.19 -0.56
C ARG A 24 -0.28 -2.83 -0.16
N ARG A 25 0.36 -2.10 0.76
CA ARG A 25 -0.09 -0.77 1.20
C ARG A 25 -0.18 0.19 0.01
N ARG A 26 0.89 0.27 -0.78
CA ARG A 26 0.98 1.13 -1.96
C ARG A 26 -0.12 0.83 -2.98
N ALA A 27 -0.37 -0.45 -3.26
CA ALA A 27 -1.44 -0.87 -4.16
C ALA A 27 -2.83 -0.50 -3.62
N LEU A 28 -3.08 -0.70 -2.33
CA LEU A 28 -4.36 -0.32 -1.70
C LEU A 28 -4.58 1.19 -1.69
N GLU A 29 -3.54 2.00 -1.49
CA GLU A 29 -3.64 3.47 -1.60
C GLU A 29 -4.00 3.93 -3.01
N ALA A 30 -3.37 3.35 -4.03
CA ALA A 30 -3.72 3.63 -5.42
C ALA A 30 -5.17 3.23 -5.72
N MET A 31 -5.58 2.04 -5.26
CA MET A 31 -6.94 1.54 -5.42
C MET A 31 -7.96 2.46 -4.73
N ARG A 32 -7.66 2.96 -3.53
CA ARG A 32 -8.54 3.88 -2.80
C ARG A 32 -8.88 5.12 -3.63
N THR A 33 -7.91 5.69 -4.33
CA THR A 33 -8.13 6.85 -5.21
C THR A 33 -9.09 6.53 -6.34
N ILE A 34 -8.94 5.36 -6.97
CA ILE A 34 -9.82 4.91 -8.06
C ILE A 34 -11.24 4.71 -7.53
N LEU A 35 -11.40 3.96 -6.43
CA LEU A 35 -12.70 3.68 -5.82
C LEU A 35 -13.41 4.95 -5.40
N HIS A 36 -12.69 5.93 -4.83
CA HIS A 36 -13.25 7.22 -4.48
C HIS A 36 -13.73 8.01 -5.71
N GLY A 37 -12.97 8.01 -6.80
CA GLY A 37 -13.41 8.67 -8.03
C GLY A 37 -14.65 7.99 -8.64
N LEU A 38 -14.74 6.66 -8.57
CA LEU A 38 -15.92 5.91 -9.02
C LEU A 38 -17.15 6.21 -8.15
N SER A 39 -17.00 6.26 -6.83
CA SER A 39 -18.13 6.51 -5.93
C SER A 39 -18.61 7.97 -5.92
N SER A 40 -17.74 8.92 -6.25
CA SER A 40 -18.07 10.35 -6.30
C SER A 40 -18.63 10.83 -7.65
N GLY A 41 -18.85 9.92 -8.60
CA GLY A 41 -19.34 10.26 -9.95
C GLY A 41 -18.31 10.99 -10.81
N LYS A 42 -17.05 11.10 -10.35
CA LYS A 42 -15.97 11.84 -11.02
C LYS A 42 -15.54 11.26 -12.37
N PHE A 43 -15.97 10.03 -12.67
CA PHE A 43 -15.69 9.32 -13.92
C PHE A 43 -16.96 9.02 -14.74
N ALA A 44 -18.12 9.53 -14.34
CA ALA A 44 -19.34 9.43 -15.15
C ALA A 44 -19.32 10.54 -16.22
N ASN A 45 -19.42 10.13 -17.49
CA ASN A 45 -19.72 11.03 -18.62
C ASN A 45 -21.20 11.42 -18.61
#